data_AF-A0A0B8PG04-F1
#
_entry.id   AF-A0A0B8PG04-F1
#
_cell.length_a   1.000
_cell.length_b   1.000
_cell.length_c   1.000
_cell.angle_alpha   90.00
_cell.angle_beta   90.00
_cell.angle_gamma   90.00
#
_symmetry.space_group_name_H-M   'P 1'
#
loop_
_entity.id
_entity.type
_entity.pdbx_description
1 polymer ?
#
loop_
_entity_poly.entity_id
_entity_poly.type
_entity_poly.pdbx_seq_one_letter_code
_entity_poly.pdbx_strand_id
1 'polypeptide(L)' 'MLNKRGTTYRQLSDEQKQSLSESTAIPLLVEHPAMIKRPIIRIGDLLHIGFKAEQYRDIFHI' A
#
# COMPACT_ATOMS: atom_id res chain seq x y z
N MET A 1 -1.59 -3.94 -0.66
CA MET A 1 -0.95 -2.79 0.03
C MET A 1 0.04 -2.01 -0.85
N LEU A 2 0.76 -2.63 -1.79
CA LEU A 2 1.75 -1.95 -2.63
C LEU A 2 1.18 -1.10 -3.78
N ASN A 3 1.77 0.06 -4.04
CA ASN A 3 1.48 0.94 -5.17
C ASN A 3 2.31 0.54 -6.41
N LYS A 4 1.88 -0.54 -7.09
CA LYS A 4 2.53 -1.03 -8.32
C LYS A 4 2.48 -0.04 -9.50
N ARG A 5 1.66 1.01 -9.41
CA ARG A 5 1.53 2.06 -10.44
C ARG A 5 2.39 3.29 -10.14
N GLY A 6 2.98 3.38 -8.94
CA GLY A 6 3.82 4.50 -8.53
C GLY A 6 5.17 4.51 -9.25
N THR A 7 5.76 5.70 -9.38
CA THR A 7 7.10 5.89 -9.96
C THR A 7 8.17 5.10 -9.20
N THR A 8 8.07 5.05 -7.87
CA THR A 8 8.99 4.31 -7.01
C THR A 8 9.00 2.81 -7.32
N TYR A 9 7.85 2.19 -7.58
CA TYR A 9 7.79 0.77 -7.98
C TYR A 9 8.39 0.54 -9.38
N ARG A 10 8.20 1.49 -10.30
CA ARG A 10 8.77 1.42 -11.66
C ARG A 10 10.29 1.60 -11.67
N GLN A 11 10.82 2.36 -10.71
CA GLN A 11 12.26 2.59 -10.53
C GLN A 11 12.99 1.42 -9.88
N LEU A 12 12.28 0.45 -9.30
CA LEU A 12 12.89 -0.75 -8.74
C LEU A 12 13.60 -1.57 -9.82
N SER A 13 14.76 -2.13 -9.47
CA SER A 13 15.42 -3.14 -10.30
C SER A 13 14.57 -4.42 -10.38
N ASP A 14 14.82 -5.24 -11.39
CA ASP A 14 14.10 -6.51 -11.53
C ASP A 14 14.41 -7.49 -10.39
N GLU A 15 15.60 -7.40 -9.79
CA GLU A 15 15.98 -8.11 -8.57
C GLU A 15 15.13 -7.68 -7.37
N GLN A 16 14.92 -6.36 -7.18
CA GLN A 16 14.05 -5.83 -6.12
C GLN A 16 12.59 -6.23 -6.32
N LYS A 17 12.12 -6.32 -7.57
CA LYS A 17 10.75 -6.79 -7.89
C LYS A 17 10.60 -8.29 -7.66
N GLN A 18 11.62 -9.10 -7.97
CA GLN A 18 11.61 -10.54 -7.71
C GLN A 18 11.76 -10.86 -6.23
N SER A 19 12.57 -10.08 -5.50
CA SER A 19 12.72 -10.21 -4.06
C SER A 19 11.52 -9.70 -3.29
N LEU A 20 10.46 -9.20 -3.94
CA LEU A 20 9.31 -8.57 -3.30
C LEU A 20 8.30 -9.62 -2.82
N SER A 21 8.64 -10.30 -1.73
CA SER A 21 7.80 -11.27 -1.00
C SER A 21 7.31 -10.67 0.32
N GLU A 22 6.27 -11.24 0.96
CA GLU A 22 5.72 -10.68 2.22
C GLU A 22 6.76 -10.48 3.33
N SER A 23 7.75 -11.37 3.43
CA SER A 23 8.83 -11.31 4.42
C SER A 23 9.90 -10.25 4.11
N THR A 24 10.18 -10.01 2.83
CA THR A 24 11.25 -9.13 2.34
C THR A 24 10.72 -7.76 1.89
N ALA A 25 9.41 -7.58 1.84
CA ALA A 25 8.78 -6.31 1.50
C ALA A 25 8.88 -5.27 2.62
N ILE A 26 8.99 -5.68 3.90
CA ILE A 26 9.02 -4.75 5.03
C ILE A 26 10.23 -3.79 4.94
N PRO A 27 11.48 -4.26 4.82
CA PRO A 27 12.64 -3.37 4.68
C PRO A 27 12.51 -2.41 3.49
N LEU A 28 12.07 -2.94 2.34
CA LEU A 28 11.90 -2.15 1.11
C LEU A 28 10.80 -1.09 1.25
N LEU A 29 9.70 -1.40 1.95
CA LEU A 29 8.63 -0.44 2.22
C LEU A 29 9.05 0.64 3.23
N VAL A 30 9.96 0.33 4.14
CA VAL A 30 10.58 1.31 5.07
C VAL A 30 11.50 2.26 4.32
N GLU A 31 12.34 1.75 3.41
CA GLU A 31 13.20 2.58 2.55
C GLU A 31 12.39 3.42 1.55
N HIS A 32 11.30 2.87 1.05
CA HIS A 32 10.47 3.50 0.01
C HIS A 32 9.00 3.62 0.44
N PRO A 33 8.68 4.50 1.41
CA PRO A 33 7.33 4.62 1.98
C PRO A 33 6.27 5.11 0.97
N ALA A 34 6.69 5.73 -0.14
CA ALA A 34 5.82 6.12 -1.25
C ALA A 34 5.22 4.90 -2.00
N MET A 35 5.81 3.72 -1.84
CA MET A 35 5.28 2.46 -2.38
C MET A 35 4.09 1.92 -1.59
N ILE A 36 3.82 2.44 -0.40
CA ILE A 36 2.66 2.04 0.39
C ILE A 36 1.44 2.81 -0.14
N LYS A 37 0.37 2.10 -0.52
CA LYS A 37 -0.90 2.74 -0.89
C LYS A 37 -1.46 3.53 0.30
N ARG A 38 -1.83 4.78 0.06
CA ARG A 38 -2.43 5.70 1.03
C ARG A 38 -3.74 6.27 0.44
N PRO A 39 -4.71 6.73 1.25
CA PRO A 39 -4.79 6.67 2.72
C PRO A 39 -4.92 5.24 3.27
N ILE A 40 -4.54 5.02 4.53
CA ILE A 40 -4.77 3.77 5.26
C ILE A 40 -5.67 4.11 6.45
N ILE A 41 -6.81 3.43 6.55
CA ILE A 41 -7.78 3.62 7.62
C ILE A 41 -7.95 2.28 8.32
N ARG A 42 -7.91 2.29 9.66
CA ARG A 42 -8.23 1.12 10.49
C ARG A 42 -9.47 1.45 11.32
N ILE A 43 -10.50 0.63 11.20
CA ILE A 43 -11.72 0.71 12.03
C ILE A 43 -11.95 -0.67 12.65
N GLY A 44 -11.74 -0.76 13.96
CA GLY A 44 -11.70 -2.05 14.67
C GLY A 44 -10.62 -2.97 14.08
N ASP A 45 -11.06 -4.14 13.61
CA ASP A 45 -10.22 -5.15 12.97
C ASP A 45 -10.17 -5.04 11.43
N LEU A 46 -10.91 -4.10 10.85
CA LEU A 46 -10.92 -3.87 9.42
C LEU A 46 -9.86 -2.84 9.01
N LEU A 47 -9.07 -3.21 7.99
CA LEU A 47 -8.06 -2.36 7.37
C LEU A 47 -8.50 -1.96 5.96
N HIS A 48 -8.69 -0.66 5.75
CA HIS A 48 -9.04 -0.07 4.47
C HIS A 48 -7.83 0.64 3.87
N ILE A 49 -7.54 0.37 2.60
CA ILE A 49 -6.36 0.89 1.91
C ILE A 49 -6.79 1.57 0.61
N GLY A 50 -6.48 2.85 0.50
CA GLY A 50 -6.86 3.71 -0.61
C GLY A 50 -8.19 4.44 -0.36
N PHE A 51 -8.47 5.44 -1.20
CA PHE A 51 -9.72 6.17 -1.16
C PHE A 51 -10.70 5.58 -2.19
N LYS A 52 -11.88 5.17 -1.72
CA LYS A 52 -13.02 4.84 -2.57
C LYS A 52 -14.27 5.44 -1.93
N ALA A 53 -14.96 6.33 -2.65
CA ALA A 53 -16.07 7.11 -2.09
C ALA A 53 -17.18 6.22 -1.50
N GLU A 54 -17.55 5.13 -2.18
CA GLU A 54 -18.54 4.15 -1.69
C GLU A 54 -18.10 3.55 -0.34
N GLN A 55 -16.86 3.04 -0.25
CA GLN A 55 -16.37 2.47 1.00
C GLN A 55 -16.31 3.50 2.12
N TYR A 56 -15.96 4.76 1.82
CA TYR A 56 -15.90 5.80 2.83
C TYR A 56 -17.28 6.15 3.40
N ARG A 57 -18.36 6.05 2.60
CA ARG A 57 -19.73 6.19 3.12
C ARG A 57 -20.08 5.08 4.09
N ASP A 58 -19.73 3.84 3.75
CA ASP A 58 -19.98 2.68 4.62
C ASP A 58 -19.16 2.74 5.92
N ILE A 59 -17.88 3.16 5.81
CA ILE A 59 -16.90 3.28 6.90
C ILE A 59 -17.28 4.37 7.90
N PHE A 60 -17.70 5.54 7.42
CA PHE A 60 -17.99 6.71 8.27
C PHE A 60 -19.50 6.92 8.49
N HIS A 61 -20.36 6.09 7.91
CA HIS A 61 -21.82 6.21 7.94
C HIS A 61 -22.30 7.62 7.55
N ILE A 62 -21.74 8.16 6.47
CA ILE A 62 -22.02 9.50 5.91
C ILE A 62 -22.66 9.44 4.52
#